data_AF-M1B920-F1
#
_entry.id   AF-M1B920-F1
#
_cell.length_a   1.000
_cell.length_b   1.000
_cell.length_c   1.000
_cell.angle_alpha   90.00
_cell.angle_beta   90.00
_cell.angle_gamma   90.00
#
_symmetry.space_group_name_H-M   'P 1'
#
loop_
_entity.id
_entity.type
_entity.pdbx_description
1 polymer ?
#
loop_
_entity_poly.entity_id
_entity_poly.type
_entity_poly.pdbx_seq_one_letter_code
_entity_poly.pdbx_strand_id
1 'polypeptide(L)'
;MNSISVLEKPLNLKYIHSRGEDKTTLDGTLVFDSANKLSVSHKLGSGGCKLKYSYVHGGLTTFEPSYDIKEDSWDFAVSHKVYGNDVCKATYQTPSRNLGLHWSRSSKLGGSLKVSASVCLDDDELIKLPKLTAETSWDFDL
;
A
#
# COMPACT_ATOMS: atom_id res chain seq x y z
N MET A 1 -7.97 -17.09 -21.10
CA MET A 1 -7.85 -16.53 -19.74
C MET A 1 -9.25 -16.22 -19.26
N ASN A 2 -9.72 -16.87 -18.19
CA ASN A 2 -11.10 -16.71 -17.72
C ASN A 2 -11.17 -15.47 -16.82
N SER A 3 -11.56 -14.32 -17.38
CA SER A 3 -11.87 -13.13 -16.58
C SER A 3 -13.28 -13.24 -16.04
N ILE A 4 -13.43 -13.27 -14.72
CA ILE A 4 -14.74 -13.15 -14.08
C ILE A 4 -15.06 -11.65 -14.06
N SER A 5 -16.23 -11.26 -14.55
CA SER A 5 -16.74 -9.90 -14.41
C SER A 5 -17.86 -9.88 -13.37
N VAL A 6 -17.85 -8.85 -12.51
CA VAL A 6 -18.92 -8.58 -11.55
C VAL A 6 -19.46 -7.20 -11.88
N LEU A 7 -20.76 -7.10 -12.19
CA LEU A 7 -21.37 -5.86 -12.68
C LEU A 7 -20.61 -5.26 -13.89
N GLU A 8 -20.20 -6.12 -14.83
CA GLU A 8 -19.39 -5.75 -16.02
C GLU A 8 -17.99 -5.20 -15.71
N LYS A 9 -17.57 -5.21 -14.44
CA LYS A 9 -16.24 -4.78 -14.01
C LYS A 9 -15.31 -5.98 -13.84
N PRO A 10 -14.03 -5.86 -14.27
CA PRO A 10 -13.09 -6.96 -14.20
C PRO A 10 -12.76 -7.29 -12.74
N LEU A 11 -13.02 -8.53 -12.34
CA LEU A 11 -12.59 -9.09 -11.07
C LEU A 11 -11.30 -9.88 -11.29
N ASN A 12 -10.23 -9.45 -10.61
CA ASN A 12 -8.96 -10.15 -10.61
C ASN A 12 -8.84 -10.95 -9.31
N LEU A 13 -8.67 -12.27 -9.44
CA LEU A 13 -8.45 -13.17 -8.32
C LEU A 13 -7.07 -13.81 -8.44
N LYS A 14 -6.34 -13.86 -7.34
CA LYS A 14 -5.02 -14.48 -7.26
C LYS A 14 -4.97 -15.40 -6.06
N TYR A 15 -4.73 -16.68 -6.32
CA TYR A 15 -4.45 -17.68 -5.30
C TYR A 15 -2.93 -17.88 -5.19
N ILE A 16 -2.41 -17.84 -3.98
CA ILE A 16 -0.99 -18.03 -3.70
C ILE A 16 -0.86 -19.04 -2.57
N HIS A 17 -0.18 -20.15 -2.84
CA HIS A 17 0.21 -21.13 -1.82
C HIS A 17 1.73 -21.18 -1.74
N SER A 18 2.29 -20.85 -0.58
CA SER A 18 3.69 -20.98 -0.27
C SER A 18 3.90 -22.22 0.59
N ARG A 19 4.51 -23.26 0.01
CA ARG A 19 4.79 -24.53 0.71
C ARG A 19 5.81 -24.34 1.83
N GLY A 20 6.80 -23.46 1.65
CA GLY A 20 7.85 -23.23 2.65
C GLY A 20 7.36 -22.48 3.90
N GLU A 21 6.32 -21.65 3.75
CA GLU A 21 5.71 -20.90 4.85
C GLU A 21 4.42 -21.56 5.36
N ASP A 22 4.01 -22.71 4.79
CA ASP A 22 2.69 -23.34 4.96
C ASP A 22 1.54 -22.33 4.95
N LYS A 23 1.59 -21.40 3.99
CA LYS A 23 0.73 -20.22 3.96
C LYS A 23 -0.02 -20.16 2.65
N THR A 24 -1.33 -19.98 2.78
CA THR A 24 -2.23 -19.81 1.63
C THR A 24 -2.93 -18.46 1.70
N THR A 25 -2.83 -17.68 0.63
CA THR A 25 -3.43 -16.35 0.50
C THR A 25 -4.33 -16.30 -0.73
N LEU A 26 -5.50 -15.70 -0.58
CA LEU A 26 -6.44 -15.38 -1.65
C LEU A 26 -6.57 -13.86 -1.74
N ASP A 27 -6.12 -13.30 -2.86
CA ASP A 27 -6.23 -11.89 -3.14
C ASP A 27 -7.32 -11.65 -4.20
N GLY A 28 -8.13 -10.62 -3.96
CA GLY A 28 -9.14 -10.14 -4.90
C GLY A 28 -8.95 -8.67 -5.19
N THR A 29 -9.21 -8.25 -6.43
CA THR A 29 -9.24 -6.85 -6.80
C THR A 29 -10.36 -6.61 -7.80
N LEU A 30 -11.25 -5.69 -7.44
CA LEU A 30 -12.33 -5.20 -8.28
C LEU A 30 -12.04 -3.75 -8.67
N VAL A 31 -11.97 -3.48 -9.97
CA VAL A 31 -11.72 -2.13 -10.51
C VAL A 31 -13.03 -1.58 -11.04
N PHE A 32 -13.60 -0.60 -10.34
CA PHE A 32 -14.88 0.00 -10.74
C PHE A 32 -14.71 0.95 -11.93
N ASP A 33 -13.67 1.78 -11.88
CA ASP A 33 -13.30 2.71 -12.95
C ASP A 33 -11.81 3.09 -12.82
N SER A 34 -11.36 4.11 -13.57
CA SER A 34 -9.96 4.56 -13.55
C SER A 34 -9.53 5.20 -12.23
N ALA A 35 -10.48 5.67 -11.41
CA ALA A 35 -10.24 6.31 -10.13
C ALA A 35 -10.51 5.38 -8.93
N ASN A 36 -11.41 4.40 -9.07
CA ASN A 36 -11.96 3.63 -7.97
C ASN A 36 -11.59 2.14 -8.04
N LYS A 37 -10.98 1.63 -6.97
CA LYS A 37 -10.58 0.24 -6.85
C LYS A 37 -10.80 -0.30 -5.44
N LEU A 38 -11.32 -1.51 -5.34
CA LEU A 38 -11.40 -2.28 -4.10
C LEU A 38 -10.47 -3.49 -4.17
N SER A 39 -9.71 -3.72 -3.13
CA SER A 39 -8.81 -4.87 -2.98
C SER A 39 -9.09 -5.58 -1.67
N VAL A 40 -9.09 -6.91 -1.70
CA VAL A 40 -9.21 -7.77 -0.53
C VAL A 40 -8.05 -8.74 -0.52
N SER A 41 -7.49 -9.02 0.65
CA SER A 41 -6.47 -10.05 0.83
C SER A 41 -6.85 -10.90 2.04
N HIS A 42 -7.01 -12.21 1.83
CA HIS A 42 -7.38 -13.15 2.86
C HIS A 42 -6.33 -14.24 3.03
N LYS A 43 -5.83 -14.41 4.26
CA LYS A 43 -4.92 -15.49 4.65
C LYS A 43 -5.74 -16.64 5.21
N LEU A 44 -5.91 -17.69 4.39
CA LEU A 44 -6.66 -18.88 4.73
C LEU A 44 -6.08 -19.56 5.98
N GLY A 45 -6.95 -20.02 6.88
CA GLY A 45 -6.57 -20.70 8.13
C GLY A 45 -6.18 -19.78 9.30
N SER A 46 -5.94 -18.48 9.07
CA SER A 46 -5.46 -17.56 10.12
C SER A 46 -6.45 -16.47 10.53
N GLY A 47 -7.62 -16.42 9.88
CA GLY A 47 -8.63 -15.37 10.04
C GLY A 47 -8.24 -14.00 9.49
N GLY A 48 -6.98 -13.82 9.06
CA GLY A 48 -6.47 -12.57 8.52
C GLY A 48 -7.20 -12.18 7.25
N CYS A 49 -7.93 -11.06 7.28
CA CYS A 49 -8.59 -10.50 6.11
C CYS A 49 -8.40 -8.99 6.13
N LYS A 50 -7.81 -8.45 5.06
CA LYS A 50 -7.58 -7.02 4.89
C LYS A 50 -8.34 -6.50 3.69
N LEU A 51 -9.18 -5.49 3.92
CA LEU A 51 -9.92 -4.77 2.90
C LEU A 51 -9.22 -3.42 2.65
N LYS A 52 -8.99 -3.06 1.40
CA LYS A 52 -8.42 -1.77 1.02
C LYS A 52 -9.23 -1.15 -0.11
N TYR A 53 -9.67 0.08 0.09
CA TYR A 53 -10.25 0.88 -0.98
C TYR A 53 -9.22 1.90 -1.47
N SER A 54 -9.24 2.22 -2.76
CA SER A 54 -8.34 3.17 -3.39
C SER A 54 -9.16 4.10 -4.27
N TYR A 55 -9.00 5.41 -4.03
CA TYR A 55 -9.62 6.47 -4.79
C TYR A 55 -8.57 7.46 -5.32
N VAL A 56 -8.52 7.66 -6.62
CA VAL A 56 -7.63 8.62 -7.29
C VAL A 56 -8.40 9.90 -7.63
N HIS A 57 -8.10 10.97 -6.91
CA HIS A 57 -8.65 12.30 -7.15
C HIS A 57 -7.79 13.08 -8.15
N GLY A 58 -8.40 13.48 -9.28
CA GLY A 58 -7.75 14.31 -10.30
C GLY A 58 -6.52 13.68 -10.98
N GLY A 59 -6.35 12.35 -10.89
CA GLY A 59 -5.19 11.64 -11.43
C GLY A 59 -3.86 11.87 -10.66
N LEU A 60 -3.88 12.70 -9.62
CA LEU A 60 -2.72 13.17 -8.88
C LEU A 60 -2.68 12.65 -7.45
N THR A 61 -3.79 12.75 -6.72
CA THR A 61 -3.88 12.35 -5.31
C THR A 61 -4.56 11.00 -5.20
N THR A 62 -3.99 10.06 -4.44
CA THR A 62 -4.63 8.78 -4.13
C THR A 62 -4.90 8.67 -2.64
N PHE A 63 -6.13 8.32 -2.28
CA PHE A 63 -6.53 7.99 -0.92
C PHE A 63 -6.70 6.48 -0.81
N GLU A 64 -6.10 5.87 0.20
CA GLU A 64 -6.09 4.44 0.42
C GLU A 64 -6.39 4.08 1.89
N PRO A 65 -7.66 4.14 2.34
CA PRO A 65 -8.05 3.54 3.61
C PRO A 65 -8.03 2.00 3.49
N SER A 66 -7.58 1.34 4.56
CA SER A 66 -7.65 -0.10 4.68
C SER A 66 -8.03 -0.53 6.09
N TYR A 67 -8.77 -1.62 6.18
CA TYR A 67 -9.22 -2.20 7.44
C TYR A 67 -8.73 -3.64 7.52
N ASP A 68 -8.06 -3.98 8.63
CA ASP A 68 -7.66 -5.34 8.95
C ASP A 68 -8.65 -5.92 9.96
N ILE A 69 -9.39 -6.95 9.53
CA ILE A 69 -10.44 -7.58 10.33
C ILE A 69 -9.85 -8.33 11.53
N LYS A 70 -8.62 -8.86 11.40
CA LYS A 70 -7.99 -9.63 12.48
C LYS A 70 -7.50 -8.73 13.60
N GLU A 71 -6.93 -7.59 13.23
CA GLU A 71 -6.41 -6.60 14.19
C GLU A 71 -7.47 -5.58 14.62
N ASP A 72 -8.70 -5.68 14.10
CA ASP A 72 -9.78 -4.70 14.28
C ASP A 72 -9.30 -3.24 14.16
N SER A 73 -8.65 -2.93 13.05
CA SER A 73 -7.92 -1.67 12.93
C SER A 73 -7.88 -1.10 11.53
N TRP A 74 -7.72 0.22 11.48
CA TRP A 74 -7.60 0.99 10.25
C TRP A 74 -6.14 1.38 9.98
N ASP A 75 -5.72 1.30 8.72
CA ASP A 75 -4.56 2.01 8.21
C ASP A 75 -5.02 2.99 7.13
N PHE A 76 -4.35 4.13 7.07
CA PHE A 76 -4.60 5.16 6.08
C PHE A 76 -3.34 5.46 5.31
N ALA A 77 -3.48 5.64 3.99
CA ALA A 77 -2.41 6.14 3.15
C ALA A 77 -2.95 7.21 2.20
N VAL A 78 -2.18 8.28 2.04
CA VAL A 78 -2.44 9.32 1.04
C VAL A 78 -1.18 9.53 0.23
N SER A 79 -1.27 9.46 -1.09
CA SER A 79 -0.16 9.81 -1.98
C SER A 79 -0.55 10.95 -2.91
N HIS A 80 0.43 11.76 -3.29
CA HIS A 80 0.28 12.86 -4.23
C HIS A 80 1.46 12.91 -5.17
N LYS A 81 1.18 12.95 -6.47
CA LYS A 81 2.18 13.19 -7.52
C LYS A 81 2.52 14.68 -7.53
N VAL A 82 3.79 15.01 -7.40
CA VAL A 82 4.23 16.41 -7.27
C VAL A 82 4.84 16.92 -8.58
N TYR A 83 6.02 16.43 -8.95
CA TYR A 83 6.76 16.88 -10.13
C TYR A 83 7.24 15.69 -10.95
N GLY A 84 6.78 15.59 -12.21
CA GLY A 84 7.15 14.48 -13.09
C GLY A 84 6.73 13.14 -12.49
N ASN A 85 7.71 12.31 -12.13
CA ASN A 85 7.52 10.99 -11.55
C ASN A 85 7.68 10.98 -10.01
N ASP A 86 7.81 12.15 -9.39
CA ASP A 86 7.97 12.26 -7.94
C ASP A 86 6.64 12.04 -7.21
N VAL A 87 6.66 11.24 -6.16
CA VAL A 87 5.49 10.93 -5.32
C VAL A 87 5.83 11.20 -3.87
N CYS A 88 5.00 12.03 -3.22
CA CYS A 88 4.94 12.13 -1.77
C CYS A 88 3.83 11.23 -1.25
N LYS A 89 4.07 10.48 -0.18
CA LYS A 89 3.05 9.64 0.46
C LYS A 89 3.17 9.70 1.97
N ALA A 90 2.04 9.94 2.61
CA ALA A 90 1.85 9.84 4.04
C ALA A 90 1.10 8.55 4.37
N THR A 91 1.43 7.94 5.50
CA THR A 91 0.79 6.72 6.00
C THR A 91 0.56 6.83 7.49
N TYR A 92 -0.56 6.33 7.98
CA TYR A 92 -0.83 6.18 9.40
C TYR A 92 -1.36 4.79 9.67
N GLN A 93 -0.73 4.08 10.60
CA GLN A 93 -1.15 2.74 11.03
C GLN A 93 -1.71 2.85 12.44
N THR A 94 -2.97 2.50 12.62
CA THR A 94 -3.63 2.67 13.94
C THR A 94 -3.04 1.74 15.01
N PRO A 95 -2.81 0.43 14.77
CA PRO A 95 -2.32 -0.48 15.81
C PRO A 95 -0.97 -0.07 16.40
N SER A 96 -0.05 0.34 15.52
CA SER A 96 1.30 0.74 15.89
C SER A 96 1.44 2.24 16.14
N ARG A 97 0.35 3.01 15.98
CA ARG A 97 0.35 4.49 16.02
C ARG A 97 1.47 5.12 15.20
N ASN A 98 1.86 4.45 14.11
CA ASN A 98 3.03 4.82 13.34
C ASN A 98 2.64 5.79 12.23
N LEU A 99 3.15 7.00 12.30
CA LEU A 99 3.03 8.01 11.27
C LEU A 99 4.27 7.97 10.37
N GLY A 100 4.06 7.78 9.07
CA GLY A 100 5.11 7.72 8.06
C GLY A 100 4.92 8.78 6.99
N LEU A 101 6.03 9.33 6.52
CA LEU A 101 6.09 10.18 5.34
C LEU A 101 7.22 9.68 4.46
N HIS A 102 6.97 9.50 3.17
CA HIS A 102 8.03 9.22 2.22
C HIS A 102 7.87 10.03 0.94
N TRP A 103 9.01 10.36 0.36
CA TRP A 103 9.13 10.90 -0.97
C TRP A 103 9.94 9.93 -1.82
N SER A 104 9.51 9.71 -3.05
CA SER A 104 10.26 8.89 -4.00
C SER A 104 10.31 9.56 -5.36
N ARG A 105 11.46 9.45 -6.02
CA ARG A 105 11.70 9.86 -7.40
C ARG A 105 12.19 8.67 -8.20
N SER A 106 11.54 8.41 -9.33
CA SER A 106 11.99 7.42 -10.31
C SER A 106 12.50 8.13 -11.57
N SER A 107 13.77 7.91 -11.90
CA SER A 107 14.40 8.46 -13.09
C SER A 107 14.00 7.66 -14.33
N LYS A 108 13.90 8.33 -15.48
CA LYS A 108 13.75 7.64 -16.78
C LYS A 108 15.08 7.07 -17.29
N LEU A 109 16.21 7.53 -16.76
CA LEU A 109 17.56 7.16 -17.17
C LEU A 109 18.14 5.97 -16.36
N GLY A 110 17.28 5.24 -15.66
CA GLY A 110 17.67 4.15 -14.74
C GLY A 110 17.81 4.63 -13.30
N GLY A 111 17.21 3.89 -12.37
CA GLY A 111 17.35 4.11 -10.93
C GLY A 111 16.26 4.95 -10.25
N SER A 112 16.24 4.86 -8.92
CA SER A 112 15.29 5.56 -8.05
C SER A 112 15.94 6.04 -6.75
N LEU A 113 15.39 7.13 -6.20
CA LEU A 113 15.75 7.65 -4.88
C LEU A 113 14.49 7.69 -4.04
N LYS A 114 14.58 7.22 -2.80
CA LYS A 114 13.50 7.22 -1.83
C LYS A 114 14.01 7.75 -0.50
N VAL A 115 13.30 8.71 0.07
CA VAL A 115 13.54 9.25 1.41
C VAL A 115 12.29 9.01 2.24
N SER A 116 12.44 8.37 3.40
CA SER A 116 11.33 8.00 4.28
C SER A 116 11.64 8.44 5.71
N ALA A 117 10.64 8.98 6.39
CA ALA A 117 10.64 9.30 7.80
C ALA A 117 9.46 8.62 8.49
N SER A 118 9.64 8.07 9.70
CA SER A 118 8.52 7.56 10.49
C SER A 118 8.70 7.80 11.99
N VAL A 119 7.59 7.96 12.69
CA VAL A 119 7.56 8.19 14.14
C VAL A 119 6.37 7.46 14.77
N CYS A 120 6.60 6.86 15.93
CA CYS A 120 5.57 6.22 16.75
C CYS A 120 4.95 7.25 17.69
N LEU A 121 3.64 7.47 17.60
CA LEU A 121 2.90 8.48 18.38
C LEU A 121 2.42 7.93 19.73
N ASP A 122 3.26 7.18 20.45
CA ASP A 122 2.90 6.70 21.78
C ASP A 122 2.90 7.84 22.81
N ASP A 123 1.89 7.87 23.67
CA ASP A 123 1.65 8.97 24.62
C ASP A 123 2.65 8.99 25.79
N ASP A 124 3.37 7.88 26.05
CA ASP A 124 4.15 7.67 27.28
C ASP A 124 5.66 7.95 27.17
N GLU A 125 6.19 8.32 25.99
CA GLU A 125 7.61 8.67 25.84
C GLU A 125 7.83 10.08 25.30
N LEU A 126 8.80 10.77 25.91
CA LEU A 126 9.39 12.04 25.47
C LEU A 126 9.69 11.94 23.96
N ILE A 127 8.90 12.63 23.11
CA ILE A 127 8.94 12.65 21.63
C ILE A 127 10.03 11.74 21.04
N LYS A 128 9.67 10.50 20.71
CA LYS A 128 10.59 9.53 20.09
C LYS A 128 11.22 10.15 18.84
N LEU A 129 12.54 10.07 18.72
CA LEU A 129 13.25 10.58 17.54
C LEU A 129 12.72 9.89 16.27
N PRO A 130 12.39 10.65 15.21
CA PRO A 130 11.90 10.06 13.98
C PRO A 130 13.00 9.23 13.32
N LYS A 131 12.63 8.04 12.84
CA LYS A 131 13.51 7.22 12.01
C LYS A 131 13.56 7.82 10.62
N LEU A 132 14.74 8.25 10.18
CA LEU A 132 14.98 8.71 8.82
C LEU A 132 15.74 7.64 8.03
N THR A 133 15.36 7.43 6.77
CA THR A 133 16.01 6.46 5.87
C THR A 133 16.05 7.03 4.46
N ALA A 134 17.20 6.91 3.80
CA ALA A 134 17.38 7.27 2.40
C ALA A 134 17.93 6.06 1.65
N GLU A 135 17.29 5.72 0.54
CA GLU A 135 17.58 4.55 -0.29
C GLU A 135 17.77 5.00 -1.74
N THR A 136 18.84 4.55 -2.38
CA THR A 136 19.04 4.69 -3.82
C THR A 136 19.08 3.31 -4.47
N SER A 137 18.52 3.20 -5.67
CA SER A 137 18.59 1.99 -6.49
C SER A 137 19.01 2.38 -7.90
N TRP A 138 19.76 1.52 -8.56
CA TRP A 138 20.31 1.74 -9.89
C TRP A 138 19.98 0.52 -10.73
N ASP A 139 19.26 0.76 -11.83
CA ASP A 139 18.95 -0.29 -12.80
C ASP A 139 19.98 -0.17 -13.93
N PHE A 140 20.85 -1.17 -14.02
CA PHE A 140 21.79 -1.30 -15.11
C PHE A 140 21.26 -2.37 -16.07
N ASP A 141 20.89 -1.97 -17.29
CA ASP A 141 20.74 -2.94 -18.37
C ASP A 141 22.14 -3.49 -18.70
N LEU A 142 22.35 -4.77 -18.39
CA LEU A 142 23.54 -5.54 -18.76
C LEU A 142 23.35 -6.20 -20.12
#